data_AF-A0A3A6QDB9-F1
#
_entry.id   AF-A0A3A6QDB9-F1
#
_cell.length_a   1.000
_cell.length_b   1.000
_cell.length_c   1.000
_cell.angle_alpha   90.00
_cell.angle_beta   90.00
_cell.angle_gamma   90.00
#
_symmetry.space_group_name_H-M   'P 1'
#
loop_
_entity.id
_entity.type
_entity.pdbx_description
1 polymer ?
#
loop_
_entity_poly.entity_id
_entity_poly.type
_entity_poly.pdbx_seq_one_letter_code
_entity_poly.pdbx_strand_id
1 'polypeptide(L)'
;MRAERVARAVGPDNTASMTTQVEAATVTTEIDRDTTGGLQSTVDDYVVNLGVAEAALDAVDTAADAGGQSDTAPTEDSTAAETTTDETTQL
;
A
#
# COMPACT_ATOMS: atom_id res chain seq x y z
N MET A 1 -12.10 1.70 9.84
CA MET A 1 -11.96 0.25 10.13
C MET A 1 -11.50 -0.47 8.87
N ARG A 2 -10.92 -1.68 8.94
CA ARG A 2 -10.36 -2.39 7.76
C ARG A 2 -11.41 -2.56 6.65
N ALA A 3 -12.62 -3.01 7.00
CA ALA A 3 -13.73 -3.20 6.06
C ALA A 3 -14.06 -1.96 5.21
N GLU A 4 -14.10 -0.77 5.83
CA GLU A 4 -14.31 0.50 5.13
C GLU A 4 -13.20 0.79 4.11
N ARG A 5 -11.95 0.47 4.44
CA ARG A 5 -10.81 0.66 3.54
C ARG A 5 -10.88 -0.31 2.35
N VAL A 6 -11.25 -1.56 2.61
CA VAL A 6 -11.46 -2.58 1.57
C VAL A 6 -12.58 -2.17 0.62
N ALA A 7 -13.73 -1.76 1.15
CA ALA A 7 -14.87 -1.31 0.34
C ALA A 7 -14.51 -0.12 -0.58
N ARG A 8 -13.70 0.82 -0.08
CA ARG A 8 -13.19 1.92 -0.90
C ARG A 8 -12.18 1.47 -1.95
N ALA A 9 -11.35 0.49 -1.64
CA ALA A 9 -10.34 -0.03 -2.56
C ALA A 9 -10.96 -0.79 -3.74
N VAL A 10 -12.03 -1.55 -3.51
CA VAL A 10 -12.75 -2.27 -4.59
C VAL A 10 -13.79 -1.43 -5.32
N GLY A 11 -14.21 -0.30 -4.75
CA GLY A 11 -15.21 0.59 -5.32
C GLY A 11 -14.99 1.01 -6.79
N PRO A 12 -13.75 1.30 -7.24
CA PRO A 12 -13.48 1.66 -8.64
C PRO A 12 -13.81 0.56 -9.67
N ASP A 13 -13.69 -0.71 -9.29
CA ASP A 13 -13.96 -1.85 -10.18
C ASP A 13 -15.40 -2.35 -10.09
N ASN A 14 -16.18 -1.83 -9.13
CA ASN A 14 -17.60 -2.15 -9.03
C ASN A 14 -18.36 -1.58 -10.25
N THR A 15 -19.22 -2.42 -10.81
CA THR A 15 -20.11 -2.04 -11.92
C THR A 15 -21.50 -1.68 -11.40
N ALA A 16 -22.38 -1.15 -12.26
CA ALA A 16 -23.76 -0.83 -11.89
C ALA A 16 -24.58 -2.03 -11.39
N SER A 17 -24.16 -3.25 -11.72
CA SER A 17 -24.75 -4.51 -11.24
C SER A 17 -24.18 -4.97 -9.90
N MET A 18 -23.37 -4.15 -9.24
CA MET A 18 -22.68 -4.48 -7.98
C MET A 18 -22.95 -3.39 -6.95
N THR A 19 -23.43 -3.79 -5.77
CA THR A 19 -23.65 -2.87 -4.65
C THR A 19 -22.87 -3.35 -3.44
N THR A 20 -21.89 -2.56 -2.99
CA THR A 20 -21.07 -2.86 -1.82
C THR A 20 -21.53 -2.04 -0.62
N GLN A 21 -21.67 -2.70 0.53
CA GLN A 21 -22.06 -2.12 1.81
C GLN A 21 -21.09 -2.60 2.89
N VAL A 22 -20.92 -1.78 3.94
CA VAL A 22 -20.06 -2.10 5.08
C VAL A 22 -20.87 -2.08 6.35
N GLU A 23 -20.82 -3.18 7.09
CA GLU A 23 -21.45 -3.32 8.39
C GLU A 23 -20.39 -3.77 9.41
N ALA A 24 -20.01 -2.87 10.31
CA ALA A 24 -18.94 -3.08 11.29
C ALA A 24 -17.62 -3.57 10.65
N ALA A 25 -17.35 -4.88 10.72
CA ALA A 25 -16.14 -5.51 10.19
C ALA A 25 -16.39 -6.32 8.90
N THR A 26 -17.63 -6.32 8.39
CA THR A 26 -18.03 -7.10 7.22
C THR A 26 -18.25 -6.19 6.02
N VAL A 27 -17.71 -6.61 4.87
CA VAL A 27 -18.03 -6.05 3.55
C VAL A 27 -18.99 -7.02 2.86
N THR A 28 -20.17 -6.53 2.48
CA THR A 28 -21.15 -7.30 1.71
C THR A 28 -21.27 -6.69 0.33
N THR A 29 -21.14 -7.52 -0.71
CA THR A 29 -21.36 -7.09 -2.08
C THR A 29 -22.45 -7.94 -2.71
N GLU A 30 -23.53 -7.28 -3.10
CA GLU A 30 -24.60 -7.85 -3.91
C GLU A 30 -24.20 -7.76 -5.38
N ILE A 31 -24.39 -8.86 -6.12
CA ILE A 31 -24.02 -8.97 -7.54
C ILE A 31 -25.20 -9.57 -8.32
N ASP A 32 -25.74 -8.80 -9.26
CA ASP A 32 -26.82 -9.22 -10.14
C ASP A 32 -26.31 -9.60 -11.54
N ARG A 33 -26.66 -10.79 -12.03
CA ARG A 33 -26.36 -11.26 -13.39
C ARG A 33 -27.48 -12.12 -13.95
N ASP A 34 -27.70 -12.00 -15.26
CA ASP A 34 -28.77 -12.73 -15.97
C ASP A 34 -28.53 -14.24 -16.07
N THR A 35 -27.28 -14.68 -15.93
CA THR A 35 -26.89 -16.08 -16.05
C THR A 35 -25.97 -16.49 -14.91
N THR A 36 -26.07 -17.76 -14.51
CA THR A 36 -25.18 -18.33 -13.48
C THR A 36 -23.72 -18.36 -13.93
N GLY A 37 -23.44 -18.58 -15.22
CA GLY A 37 -22.08 -18.50 -15.77
C GLY A 37 -21.52 -17.08 -15.71
N GLY A 38 -22.34 -16.08 -16.04
CA GLY A 38 -21.96 -14.68 -15.88
C GLY A 38 -21.73 -14.29 -14.42
N LEU A 39 -22.58 -14.78 -13.50
CA LEU A 39 -22.41 -14.58 -12.06
C LEU A 39 -21.09 -15.18 -11.57
N GLN A 40 -20.81 -16.44 -11.94
CA GLN A 40 -19.59 -17.15 -11.52
C GLN A 40 -18.33 -16.41 -11.98
N SER A 41 -18.25 -16.03 -13.25
CA SER A 41 -17.10 -15.25 -13.75
C SER A 41 -16.89 -13.95 -12.97
N THR A 42 -17.99 -13.27 -12.61
CA THR A 42 -17.91 -11.99 -11.86
C THR A 42 -17.45 -12.19 -10.44
N VAL A 43 -17.93 -13.24 -9.78
CA VAL A 43 -17.53 -13.58 -8.43
C VAL A 43 -16.05 -13.95 -8.40
N ASP A 44 -15.57 -14.73 -9.37
CA ASP A 44 -14.16 -15.09 -9.49
C ASP A 44 -13.27 -13.85 -9.63
N ASP A 45 -13.61 -12.95 -10.56
CA ASP A 45 -12.89 -11.68 -10.75
C ASP A 45 -12.94 -10.82 -9.48
N TYR A 46 -14.10 -10.75 -8.82
CA TYR A 46 -14.28 -9.96 -7.60
C TYR A 46 -13.45 -10.46 -6.42
N VAL A 47 -13.31 -11.78 -6.26
CA VAL A 47 -12.44 -12.37 -5.22
C VAL A 47 -10.97 -12.02 -5.47
N VAL A 48 -10.53 -11.99 -6.73
CA VAL A 48 -9.19 -11.51 -7.08
C VAL A 48 -9.03 -10.03 -6.70
N ASN A 49 -10.01 -9.18 -7.05
CA ASN A 49 -9.99 -7.76 -6.68
C ASN A 49 -9.92 -7.55 -5.15
N LEU A 50 -10.62 -8.36 -4.35
CA LEU A 50 -10.52 -8.34 -2.89
C LEU A 50 -9.11 -8.69 -2.41
N GLY A 51 -8.47 -9.70 -3.00
CA GLY A 51 -7.09 -10.05 -2.68
C GLY A 51 -6.10 -8.93 -2.98
N VAL A 52 -6.28 -8.23 -4.11
CA VAL A 52 -5.47 -7.06 -4.48
C VAL A 52 -5.70 -5.91 -3.50
N ALA A 53 -6.94 -5.64 -3.11
CA ALA A 53 -7.27 -4.60 -2.14
C ALA A 53 -6.60 -4.86 -0.77
N GLU A 54 -6.66 -6.09 -0.26
CA GLU A 54 -6.01 -6.47 1.00
C GLU A 54 -4.47 -6.31 0.90
N ALA A 55 -3.86 -6.79 -0.19
CA ALA A 55 -2.42 -6.66 -0.39
C ALA A 55 -1.96 -5.19 -0.48
N ALA A 56 -2.73 -4.34 -1.16
CA ALA A 56 -2.43 -2.92 -1.25
C ALA A 56 -2.52 -2.23 0.13
N LEU A 57 -3.52 -2.57 0.93
CA LEU A 57 -3.69 -2.02 2.28
C LEU A 57 -2.57 -2.48 3.22
N ASP A 58 -2.13 -3.73 3.13
CA ASP A 58 -1.00 -4.24 3.92
C ASP A 58 0.31 -3.56 3.56
N ALA A 59 0.54 -3.29 2.27
CA ALA A 59 1.70 -2.54 1.82
C ALA A 59 1.70 -1.10 2.36
N VAL A 60 0.53 -0.45 2.41
CA VAL A 60 0.37 0.89 2.99
C VAL A 60 0.60 0.89 4.50
N ASP A 61 0.00 -0.06 5.23
CA ASP A 61 0.17 -0.18 6.68
C ASP A 61 1.67 -0.44 7.00
N THR A 62 2.35 -1.32 6.25
CA THR A 62 3.80 -1.58 6.38
C THR A 62 4.65 -0.33 6.10
N ALA A 63 4.32 0.43 5.05
CA ALA A 63 5.04 1.65 4.71
C ALA A 63 4.85 2.75 5.78
N ALA A 64 3.67 2.82 6.39
CA ALA A 64 3.40 3.74 7.49
C ALA A 64 4.23 3.40 8.74
N ASP A 65 4.36 2.11 9.07
CA ASP A 65 5.18 1.64 10.20
C ASP A 65 6.69 1.91 9.97
N ALA A 66 7.16 1.78 8.73
CA ALA A 66 8.54 2.10 8.35
C ALA A 66 8.83 3.62 8.39
N GLY A 67 7.88 4.46 7.99
CA GLY A 67 8.01 5.93 8.00
C GLY A 67 8.04 6.56 9.41
N GLY A 68 7.54 5.86 10.42
CA GLY A 68 7.65 6.24 11.82
C GLY A 68 9.07 6.14 12.39
N GLN A 69 9.98 5.46 11.69
CA GLN A 69 11.42 5.44 11.94
C GLN A 69 12.13 6.50 11.08
N SER A 70 11.61 7.73 11.03
CA SER A 70 12.41 8.89 10.64
C SER A 70 13.33 9.26 11.79
N ASP A 71 14.35 8.44 12.03
CA ASP A 71 15.51 8.84 12.81
C ASP A 71 16.30 9.85 11.97
N THR A 72 15.92 11.12 12.08
CA THR A 72 16.73 12.23 11.59
C THR A 72 17.90 12.35 12.56
N ALA A 73 18.90 11.50 12.40
CA ALA A 73 20.20 11.74 13.02
C ALA A 73 20.73 13.08 12.46
N PRO A 74 21.13 14.05 13.32
CA PRO A 74 21.80 15.24 12.84
C PRO A 74 23.07 14.81 12.09
N THR A 75 23.20 15.23 10.84
CA THR A 75 24.47 15.14 10.11
C THR A 75 25.48 16.00 10.87
N GLU A 76 26.35 15.36 11.66
CA GLU A 76 27.52 16.03 12.19
C GLU A 76 28.41 16.40 11.00
N ASP A 77 28.40 17.70 10.70
CA ASP A 77 29.32 18.38 9.80
C ASP A 77 30.75 18.22 10.35
N SER A 78 31.39 17.10 9.99
CA SER A 78 32.80 16.90 10.24
C SER A 78 33.58 17.45 9.06
N THR A 79 33.82 18.77 9.10
CA THR A 79 34.82 19.44 8.29
C THR A 79 36.18 18.79 8.55
N ALA A 80 36.60 17.91 7.64
CA ALA A 80 37.93 17.32 7.64
C ALA A 80 38.95 18.40 7.28
N ALA A 81 39.77 18.77 8.25
CA ALA A 81 40.93 19.63 8.04
C ALA A 81 41.91 18.94 7.08
N GLU A 82 42.26 19.62 5.99
CA GLU A 82 43.35 19.26 5.09
C GLU A 82 44.67 19.23 5.86
N THR A 83 45.40 18.11 5.80
CA THR A 83 46.83 18.08 6.10
C THR A 83 47.60 17.79 4.82
N THR A 84 48.09 18.86 4.19
CA THR A 84 49.15 18.81 3.18
C THR A 84 50.44 18.37 3.86
N THR A 85 50.89 17.16 3.56
CA THR A 85 52.25 16.72 3.89
C THR A 85 53.19 17.20 2.79
N ASP A 86 53.92 18.26 3.10
CA ASP A 86 55.00 18.80 2.29
C ASP A 86 56.31 18.16 2.78
N GLU A 87 56.85 17.19 2.04
CA GLU A 87 58.22 16.69 2.25
C GLU A 87 59.09 17.05 1.05
N THR A 88 59.53 18.31 1.04
CA THR A 88 60.81 18.71 0.44
C THR A 88 61.90 18.53 1.49
N THR A 89 62.84 17.62 1.27
CA THR A 89 64.21 17.76 1.80
C THR A 89 65.19 17.13 0.82
N GLN A 90 65.92 18.02 0.14
CA GLN A 90 67.16 17.74 -0.55
C GLN A 90 68.26 17.50 0.48
N LEU A 91 69.15 16.53 0.22
CA LEU A 91 70.61 16.68 0.15
C LEU A 91 71.25 15.34 -0.23
#